data_AF-A0A959HCR2-F1
#
_entry.id   AF-A0A959HCR2-F1
#
_cell.length_a   1.000
_cell.length_b   1.000
_cell.length_c   1.000
_cell.angle_alpha   90.00
_cell.angle_beta   90.00
_cell.angle_gamma   90.00
#
_symmetry.space_group_name_H-M   'P 1'
#
loop_
_entity.id
_entity.type
_entity.pdbx_description
1 polymer ?
#
loop_
_entity_poly.entity_id
_entity_poly.type
_entity_poly.pdbx_seq_one_letter_code
_entity_poly.pdbx_strand_id
1 'polypeptide(L)'
;FEEAGTGGFIKHRIVDQDIRMDELVAKAREKQPGLIVVDRAVHGKNQNYLTPENRVPEKALPYPWESCIISGGGWAHTPGAKYMSGREGVHLLVDIVAKGGNLLLNIAPTPEGTFQQGAYDLLKEYAGWMEVNGEAIYNSRAIAPYKENNVAMVKHSDGSMAFFYLAEEGEEMPAEITITSHQPAPGAEVTLLGAKGALKWEKAGNGFKVSIPQRWRENPPCKYAWTIKVSDVITK
;
A
#
# COMPACT_ATOMS: atom_id res chain seq x y z
N PHE A 1 -58.11 28.44 -8.36
CA PHE A 1 -57.60 27.12 -7.95
C PHE A 1 -56.84 26.58 -9.15
N GLU A 2 -55.51 26.51 -9.21
CA GLU A 2 -54.48 26.46 -8.18
C GLU A 2 -53.28 27.34 -8.58
N GLU A 3 -52.59 27.86 -7.57
CA GLU A 3 -51.37 28.68 -7.71
C GLU A 3 -50.21 27.83 -8.22
N ALA A 4 -49.57 28.27 -9.30
CA ALA A 4 -48.23 27.85 -9.65
C ALA A 4 -47.26 28.41 -8.60
N GLY A 5 -46.75 27.53 -7.72
CA GLY A 5 -45.78 27.88 -6.69
C GLY A 5 -44.58 28.62 -7.28
N THR A 6 -44.40 29.86 -6.85
CA THR A 6 -43.30 30.75 -7.23
C THR A 6 -41.95 30.20 -6.79
N GLY A 7 -41.00 30.24 -7.73
CA GLY A 7 -39.60 29.84 -7.64
C GLY A 7 -38.98 29.73 -6.25
N GLY A 8 -38.46 28.54 -5.95
CA GLY A 8 -37.45 28.38 -4.92
C GLY A 8 -36.20 29.18 -5.31
N PHE A 9 -35.87 30.22 -4.54
CA PHE A 9 -34.63 30.96 -4.73
C PHE A 9 -33.45 30.02 -4.44
N ILE A 10 -32.66 29.68 -5.47
CA ILE A 10 -31.30 29.17 -5.24
C ILE A 10 -30.51 30.32 -4.61
N LYS A 11 -30.41 30.33 -3.27
CA LYS A 11 -29.54 31.26 -2.56
C LYS A 11 -28.08 30.86 -2.81
N HIS A 12 -27.46 31.41 -3.85
CA HIS A 12 -26.01 31.41 -3.99
C HIS A 12 -25.42 32.41 -2.99
N ARG A 13 -25.28 32.01 -1.72
CA ARG A 13 -24.42 32.73 -0.79
C ARG A 13 -22.98 32.31 -1.08
N ILE A 14 -22.20 33.18 -1.71
CA ILE A 14 -20.76 33.02 -1.77
C ILE A 14 -20.26 33.20 -0.33
N VAL A 15 -19.77 32.12 0.26
CA VAL A 15 -19.12 32.14 1.58
C VAL A 15 -17.63 32.19 1.31
N ASP A 16 -16.94 33.16 1.91
CA ASP A 16 -15.48 33.16 1.94
C ASP A 16 -15.02 31.93 2.74
N GLN A 17 -14.31 31.03 2.07
CA GLN A 17 -13.80 29.78 2.65
C GLN A 17 -12.32 29.88 3.04
N ASP A 18 -11.75 31.09 3.11
CA ASP A 18 -10.38 31.26 3.61
C ASP A 18 -10.31 30.99 5.12
N ILE A 19 -9.78 29.82 5.46
CA ILE A 19 -9.55 29.39 6.86
C ILE A 19 -8.22 29.90 7.43
N ARG A 20 -7.48 30.75 6.71
CA ARG A 20 -6.15 31.26 7.08
C ARG A 20 -5.16 30.13 7.36
N MET A 21 -5.09 29.17 6.42
CA MET A 21 -4.36 27.91 6.62
C MET A 21 -2.89 28.12 6.98
N ASP A 22 -2.23 29.12 6.38
CA ASP A 22 -0.83 29.46 6.68
C ASP A 22 -0.59 29.79 8.15
N GLU A 23 -1.46 30.62 8.75
CA GLU A 23 -1.34 31.01 10.15
C GLU A 23 -1.71 29.85 11.07
N LEU A 24 -2.76 29.09 10.73
CA LEU A 24 -3.19 27.94 11.50
C LEU A 24 -2.07 26.90 11.60
N VAL A 25 -1.41 26.59 10.48
CA VAL A 25 -0.32 25.63 10.41
C VAL A 25 0.92 26.14 11.15
N ALA A 26 1.25 27.42 11.05
CA ALA A 26 2.36 28.01 11.81
C ALA A 26 2.14 27.83 13.32
N LYS A 27 0.98 28.23 13.84
CA LYS A 27 0.61 28.08 15.25
C LYS A 27 0.56 26.61 15.70
N ALA A 28 0.09 25.70 14.84
CA ALA A 28 0.06 24.28 15.16
C ALA A 28 1.48 23.69 15.27
N ARG A 29 2.39 24.08 14.38
CA ARG A 29 3.78 23.62 14.37
C ARG A 29 4.63 24.21 15.49
N GLU A 30 4.28 25.38 16.03
CA GLU A 30 4.87 25.89 17.28
C GLU A 30 4.64 24.94 18.45
N LYS A 31 3.47 24.28 18.50
CA LYS A 31 3.12 23.31 19.56
C LYS A 31 3.61 21.90 19.27
N GLN A 32 3.58 21.48 18.01
CA GLN A 32 4.02 20.17 17.56
C GLN A 32 4.95 20.31 16.34
N PRO A 33 6.26 20.49 16.58
CA PRO A 33 7.25 20.49 15.51
C PRO A 33 7.16 19.20 14.70
N GLY A 34 7.12 19.32 13.37
CA GLY A 34 7.00 18.18 12.46
C GLY A 34 5.58 17.73 12.16
N LEU A 35 4.53 18.43 12.63
CA LEU A 35 3.15 18.15 12.22
C LEU A 35 3.01 18.15 10.69
N ILE A 36 2.58 17.00 10.18
CA ILE A 36 2.28 16.78 8.76
C ILE A 36 0.85 17.22 8.49
N VAL A 37 0.66 17.97 7.42
CA VAL A 37 -0.61 18.57 7.01
C VAL A 37 -0.97 18.06 5.63
N VAL A 38 -2.20 17.55 5.50
CA VAL A 38 -2.84 17.35 4.21
C VAL A 38 -3.72 18.54 3.94
N ASP A 39 -3.25 19.45 3.10
CA ASP A 39 -4.10 20.53 2.61
C ASP A 39 -4.95 19.99 1.45
N ARG A 40 -6.19 19.61 1.77
CA ARG A 40 -7.16 19.07 0.79
C ARG A 40 -7.96 20.16 0.07
N ALA A 41 -7.87 21.41 0.53
CA ALA A 41 -8.67 22.52 -0.01
C ALA A 41 -7.88 23.31 -1.07
N VAL A 42 -6.59 23.57 -0.83
CA VAL A 42 -5.78 24.42 -1.70
C VAL A 42 -4.34 23.87 -1.81
N HIS A 43 -3.76 23.90 -3.01
CA HIS A 43 -2.34 23.64 -3.17
C HIS A 43 -1.51 24.77 -2.55
N GLY A 44 -0.50 24.43 -1.76
CA GLY A 44 0.34 25.45 -1.13
C GLY A 44 1.47 24.88 -0.29
N LYS A 45 2.23 25.78 0.34
CA LYS A 45 3.44 25.46 1.11
C LYS A 45 3.20 24.53 2.32
N ASN A 46 1.95 24.39 2.76
CA ASN A 46 1.60 23.55 3.89
C ASN A 46 1.22 22.12 3.49
N GLN A 47 1.01 21.84 2.19
CA GLN A 47 0.66 20.52 1.69
C GLN A 47 1.89 19.59 1.75
N ASN A 48 1.93 18.69 2.73
CA ASN A 48 3.06 17.77 2.89
C ASN A 48 2.95 16.52 2.01
N TYR A 49 1.73 16.06 1.73
CA TYR A 49 1.45 14.94 0.84
C TYR A 49 0.07 15.08 0.18
N LEU A 50 -0.16 14.31 -0.88
CA LEU A 50 -1.42 14.27 -1.62
C LEU A 50 -2.21 12.98 -1.37
N THR A 51 -3.53 13.05 -1.51
CA THR A 51 -4.43 11.92 -1.15
C THR A 51 -5.27 11.46 -2.33
N PRO A 52 -4.78 10.52 -3.17
CA PRO A 52 -5.60 9.86 -4.17
C PRO A 52 -6.75 9.09 -3.48
N GLU A 53 -7.94 9.66 -3.49
CA GLU A 53 -9.08 9.08 -2.76
C GLU A 53 -9.63 7.84 -3.48
N ASN A 54 -9.74 6.75 -2.73
CA ASN A 54 -10.29 5.46 -3.12
C ASN A 54 -9.72 4.87 -4.42
N ARG A 55 -8.44 5.15 -4.69
CA ARG A 55 -7.73 4.68 -5.89
C ARG A 55 -6.24 4.54 -5.63
N VAL A 56 -5.57 3.73 -6.43
CA VAL A 56 -4.10 3.74 -6.54
C VAL A 56 -3.73 4.45 -7.85
N PRO A 57 -2.76 5.38 -7.84
CA PRO A 57 -2.24 5.95 -9.07
C PRO A 57 -1.76 4.86 -10.06
N GLU A 58 -2.01 5.08 -11.36
CA GLU A 58 -1.53 4.16 -12.40
C GLU A 58 0.01 4.10 -12.46
N LYS A 59 0.66 5.22 -12.15
CA LYS A 59 2.12 5.38 -12.14
C LYS A 59 2.57 5.89 -10.79
N ALA A 60 3.81 5.59 -10.41
CA ALA A 60 4.44 6.19 -9.24
C ALA A 60 4.41 7.72 -9.33
N LEU A 61 4.10 8.38 -8.22
CA LEU A 61 4.03 9.84 -8.15
C LEU A 61 5.37 10.40 -7.64
N PRO A 62 5.82 11.57 -8.14
CA PRO A 62 7.11 12.15 -7.78
C PRO A 62 7.11 12.89 -6.43
N TYR A 63 6.05 12.76 -5.64
CA TYR A 63 5.85 13.43 -4.36
C TYR A 63 5.21 12.46 -3.36
N PRO A 64 5.34 12.71 -2.04
CA PRO A 64 4.68 11.90 -1.03
C PRO A 64 3.16 11.86 -1.24
N TRP A 65 2.58 10.68 -1.10
CA TRP A 65 1.14 10.49 -1.24
C TRP A 65 0.63 9.35 -0.35
N GLU A 66 -0.66 9.40 -0.04
CA GLU A 66 -1.35 8.40 0.77
C GLU A 66 -2.73 8.14 0.18
N SER A 67 -2.99 6.91 -0.24
CA SER A 67 -4.34 6.54 -0.67
C SER A 67 -5.18 6.19 0.55
N CYS A 68 -6.22 6.97 0.77
CA CYS A 68 -7.28 6.63 1.69
C CYS A 68 -8.26 5.69 0.99
N ILE A 69 -8.43 4.48 1.52
CA ILE A 69 -9.22 3.40 0.91
C ILE A 69 -10.27 2.89 1.89
N ILE A 70 -11.51 2.73 1.41
CA ILE A 70 -12.59 2.11 2.17
C ILE A 70 -12.37 0.60 2.20
N SER A 71 -12.28 0.01 3.40
CA SER A 71 -12.08 -1.44 3.54
C SER A 71 -13.34 -2.26 3.26
N GLY A 72 -14.52 -1.66 3.45
CA GLY A 72 -15.83 -2.28 3.22
C GLY A 72 -16.97 -1.29 3.39
N GLY A 73 -18.01 -1.41 2.56
CA GLY A 73 -19.15 -0.49 2.60
C GLY A 73 -18.79 0.94 2.17
N GLY A 74 -18.73 1.87 3.12
CA GLY A 74 -18.44 3.29 2.89
C GLY A 74 -17.47 3.88 3.92
N TRP A 75 -17.22 5.19 3.82
CA TRP A 75 -16.44 5.91 4.84
C TRP A 75 -17.10 5.82 6.22
N ALA A 76 -18.43 5.98 6.26
CA ALA A 76 -19.26 5.80 7.44
C ALA A 76 -19.85 4.38 7.51
N HIS A 77 -20.44 4.05 8.66
CA HIS A 77 -21.03 2.74 8.90
C HIS A 77 -22.10 2.38 7.86
N THR A 78 -21.91 1.25 7.19
CA THR A 78 -22.93 0.60 6.36
C THR A 78 -23.31 -0.72 7.00
N PRO A 79 -24.59 -0.94 7.38
CA PRO A 79 -25.04 -2.23 7.91
C PRO A 79 -24.80 -3.37 6.91
N GLY A 80 -24.24 -4.49 7.36
CA GLY A 80 -23.96 -5.64 6.50
C GLY A 80 -22.90 -5.36 5.43
N ALA A 81 -21.90 -4.51 5.74
CA ALA A 81 -20.86 -4.14 4.81
C ALA A 81 -20.06 -5.38 4.35
N LYS A 82 -19.84 -5.47 3.03
CA LYS A 82 -18.89 -6.42 2.45
C LYS A 82 -17.50 -5.79 2.46
N TYR A 83 -16.56 -6.47 3.10
CA TYR A 83 -15.17 -6.05 3.18
C TYR A 83 -14.36 -6.67 2.04
N MET A 84 -13.28 -6.00 1.63
CA MET A 84 -12.27 -6.60 0.78
C MET A 84 -11.69 -7.86 1.46
N SER A 85 -11.31 -8.83 0.65
CA SER A 85 -10.60 -10.02 1.10
C SER A 85 -9.17 -9.68 1.55
N GLY A 86 -8.57 -10.58 2.34
CA GLY A 86 -7.15 -10.46 2.72
C GLY A 86 -6.22 -10.37 1.50
N ARG A 87 -6.53 -11.08 0.40
CA ARG A 87 -5.78 -11.01 -0.85
C ARG A 87 -5.82 -9.61 -1.45
N GLU A 88 -7.04 -9.08 -1.65
CA GLU A 88 -7.22 -7.73 -2.20
C GLU A 88 -6.52 -6.68 -1.35
N GLY A 89 -6.64 -6.78 -0.01
CA GLY A 89 -5.97 -5.87 0.90
C GLY A 89 -4.44 -5.93 0.83
N VAL A 90 -3.84 -7.13 0.90
CA VAL A 90 -2.39 -7.28 0.81
C VAL A 90 -1.86 -6.81 -0.55
N HIS A 91 -2.53 -7.17 -1.64
CA HIS A 91 -2.13 -6.74 -2.99
C HIS A 91 -2.23 -5.22 -3.15
N LEU A 92 -3.28 -4.61 -2.61
CA LEU A 92 -3.46 -3.17 -2.57
C LEU A 92 -2.33 -2.47 -1.80
N LEU A 93 -1.99 -2.96 -0.61
CA LEU A 93 -0.88 -2.43 0.19
C LEU A 93 0.44 -2.50 -0.59
N VAL A 94 0.74 -3.66 -1.18
CA VAL A 94 1.98 -3.85 -1.94
C VAL A 94 2.03 -2.93 -3.17
N ASP A 95 0.94 -2.78 -3.92
CA ASP A 95 0.91 -1.89 -5.09
C ASP A 95 1.12 -0.41 -4.70
N ILE A 96 0.52 0.02 -3.59
CA ILE A 96 0.71 1.37 -3.04
C ILE A 96 2.16 1.61 -2.64
N VAL A 97 2.75 0.69 -1.88
CA VAL A 97 4.10 0.81 -1.36
C VAL A 97 5.15 0.72 -2.48
N ALA A 98 4.96 -0.16 -3.46
CA ALA A 98 5.82 -0.26 -4.65
C ALA A 98 5.86 1.04 -5.47
N LYS A 99 4.75 1.80 -5.46
CA LYS A 99 4.62 3.13 -6.09
C LYS A 99 4.96 4.30 -5.16
N GLY A 100 5.47 4.01 -3.97
CA GLY A 100 6.00 5.00 -3.03
C GLY A 100 4.96 5.73 -2.18
N GLY A 101 3.76 5.18 -2.06
CA GLY A 101 2.68 5.74 -1.25
C GLY A 101 2.48 5.05 0.09
N ASN A 102 1.61 5.65 0.89
CA ASN A 102 1.06 5.06 2.12
C ASN A 102 -0.39 4.61 1.91
N LEU A 103 -0.80 3.59 2.66
CA LEU A 103 -2.20 3.15 2.73
C LEU A 103 -2.83 3.67 4.02
N LEU A 104 -3.88 4.49 3.90
CA LEU A 104 -4.79 4.82 4.99
C LEU A 104 -6.05 3.97 4.83
N LEU A 105 -6.11 2.84 5.54
CA LEU A 105 -7.25 1.91 5.47
C LEU A 105 -8.37 2.38 6.41
N ASN A 106 -9.55 2.69 5.84
CA ASN A 106 -10.71 3.11 6.61
C ASN A 106 -11.58 1.92 7.01
N ILE A 107 -11.85 1.82 8.32
CA ILE A 107 -12.81 0.89 8.92
C ILE A 107 -13.82 1.72 9.71
N ALA A 108 -15.10 1.59 9.36
CA ALA A 108 -16.16 2.35 10.02
C ALA A 108 -16.73 1.59 11.24
N PRO A 109 -16.62 2.13 12.47
CA PRO A 109 -17.29 1.57 13.64
C PRO A 109 -18.82 1.51 13.48
N THR A 110 -19.47 0.58 14.17
CA THR A 110 -20.93 0.56 14.36
C THR A 110 -21.37 1.70 15.30
N PRO A 111 -22.66 2.03 15.37
CA PRO A 111 -23.18 3.02 16.33
C PRO A 111 -22.83 2.72 17.79
N GLU A 112 -22.58 1.45 18.12
CA GLU A 112 -22.17 0.97 19.45
C GLU A 112 -20.65 1.10 19.69
N GLY A 113 -19.89 1.63 18.71
CA GLY A 113 -18.44 1.82 18.82
C GLY A 113 -17.61 0.56 18.60
N THR A 114 -18.18 -0.49 18.02
CA THR A 114 -17.47 -1.75 17.70
C THR A 114 -17.20 -1.88 16.20
N PHE A 115 -16.41 -2.86 15.75
CA PHE A 115 -16.28 -3.18 14.33
C PHE A 115 -17.16 -4.37 13.91
N GLN A 116 -17.60 -4.38 12.65
CA GLN A 116 -18.25 -5.56 12.06
C GLN A 116 -17.23 -6.69 11.87
N GLN A 117 -17.68 -7.95 11.90
CA GLN A 117 -16.79 -9.13 11.84
C GLN A 117 -15.82 -9.10 10.65
N GLY A 118 -16.27 -8.68 9.46
CA GLY A 118 -15.41 -8.60 8.27
C GLY A 118 -14.21 -7.64 8.42
N ALA A 119 -14.31 -6.62 9.27
CA ALA A 119 -13.16 -5.76 9.59
C ALA A 119 -12.11 -6.50 10.43
N TYR A 120 -12.54 -7.25 11.45
CA TYR A 120 -11.64 -8.06 12.27
C TYR A 120 -10.97 -9.16 11.44
N ASP A 121 -11.72 -9.81 10.56
CA ASP A 121 -11.20 -10.84 9.67
C ASP A 121 -10.12 -10.26 8.73
N LEU A 122 -10.41 -9.11 8.08
CA LEU A 122 -9.45 -8.42 7.22
C LEU A 122 -8.20 -7.97 7.99
N LEU A 123 -8.36 -7.35 9.15
CA LEU A 123 -7.23 -6.92 9.99
C LEU A 123 -6.36 -8.11 10.44
N LYS A 124 -6.97 -9.26 10.72
CA LYS A 124 -6.26 -10.49 11.07
C LYS A 124 -5.46 -11.05 9.89
N GLU A 125 -6.02 -11.02 8.69
CA GLU A 125 -5.30 -11.43 7.47
C GLU A 125 -4.12 -10.48 7.17
N TYR A 126 -4.29 -9.16 7.35
CA TYR A 126 -3.17 -8.20 7.29
C TYR A 126 -2.11 -8.50 8.37
N ALA A 127 -2.52 -8.72 9.62
CA ALA A 127 -1.60 -8.99 10.72
C ALA A 127 -0.74 -10.22 10.43
N GLY A 128 -1.35 -11.33 10.00
CA GLY A 128 -0.62 -12.56 9.68
C GLY A 128 0.35 -12.38 8.51
N TRP A 129 -0.01 -11.59 7.50
CA TRP A 129 0.90 -11.31 6.38
C TRP A 129 2.04 -10.36 6.78
N MET A 130 1.74 -9.32 7.56
CA MET A 130 2.69 -8.31 8.03
C MET A 130 3.69 -8.87 9.05
N GLU A 131 3.32 -9.88 9.83
CA GLU A 131 4.24 -10.58 10.74
C GLU A 131 5.43 -11.19 9.97
N VAL A 132 5.18 -11.65 8.75
CA VAL A 132 6.21 -12.25 7.88
C VAL A 132 6.91 -11.21 7.01
N ASN A 133 6.16 -10.27 6.43
CA ASN A 133 6.64 -9.41 5.36
C ASN A 133 6.83 -7.93 5.76
N GLY A 134 6.57 -7.58 7.02
CA GLY A 134 6.58 -6.19 7.48
C GLY A 134 7.90 -5.48 7.25
N GLU A 135 9.04 -6.19 7.36
CA GLU A 135 10.36 -5.60 7.08
C GLU A 135 10.52 -5.14 5.62
N ALA A 136 9.81 -5.75 4.68
CA ALA A 136 9.83 -5.35 3.29
C ALA A 136 8.94 -4.13 3.01
N ILE A 137 7.98 -3.84 3.89
CA ILE A 137 7.06 -2.70 3.77
C ILE A 137 7.67 -1.45 4.41
N TYR A 138 8.01 -1.54 5.70
CA TYR A 138 8.44 -0.36 6.47
C TYR A 138 9.77 0.18 5.97
N ASN A 139 9.88 1.51 5.90
CA ASN A 139 11.07 2.24 5.46
C ASN A 139 11.57 1.89 4.04
N SER A 140 10.77 1.19 3.25
CA SER A 140 11.07 0.92 1.85
C SER A 140 10.93 2.17 0.98
N ARG A 141 11.45 2.10 -0.25
CA ARG A 141 11.36 3.15 -1.26
C ARG A 141 11.01 2.52 -2.61
N ALA A 142 10.18 3.24 -3.35
CA ALA A 142 9.85 2.89 -4.74
C ALA A 142 11.12 2.84 -5.60
N ILE A 143 11.17 1.86 -6.50
CA ILE A 143 12.24 1.70 -7.49
C ILE A 143 11.63 1.15 -8.78
N ALA A 144 11.94 1.80 -9.91
CA ALA A 144 11.48 1.35 -11.21
C ALA A 144 12.03 -0.05 -11.53
N PRO A 145 11.26 -0.94 -12.18
CA PRO A 145 9.96 -0.69 -12.82
C PRO A 145 8.74 -0.70 -11.87
N TYR A 146 8.92 -0.73 -10.54
CA TYR A 146 7.90 -0.81 -9.49
C TYR A 146 7.14 -2.13 -9.46
N LYS A 147 6.72 -2.61 -10.64
CA LYS A 147 6.11 -3.92 -10.86
C LYS A 147 6.48 -4.45 -12.24
N GLU A 148 6.74 -5.75 -12.32
CA GLU A 148 6.90 -6.49 -13.57
C GLU A 148 6.13 -7.82 -13.46
N ASN A 149 5.36 -8.19 -14.47
CA ASN A 149 4.45 -9.33 -14.37
C ASN A 149 3.59 -9.23 -13.08
N ASN A 150 3.61 -10.26 -12.24
CA ASN A 150 3.00 -10.27 -10.91
C ASN A 150 4.00 -10.01 -9.77
N VAL A 151 5.19 -9.48 -10.04
CA VAL A 151 6.21 -9.14 -9.04
C VAL A 151 6.29 -7.64 -8.84
N ALA A 152 5.90 -7.16 -7.66
CA ALA A 152 6.13 -5.78 -7.22
C ALA A 152 7.48 -5.69 -6.48
N MET A 153 8.10 -4.51 -6.46
CA MET A 153 9.44 -4.38 -5.85
C MET A 153 9.68 -3.05 -5.16
N VAL A 154 10.52 -3.11 -4.14
CA VAL A 154 10.99 -1.96 -3.37
C VAL A 154 12.45 -2.12 -3.01
N LYS A 155 13.09 -1.01 -2.65
CA LYS A 155 14.45 -0.98 -2.12
C LYS A 155 14.49 -0.39 -0.71
N HIS A 156 15.53 -0.73 0.02
CA HIS A 156 15.81 -0.20 1.35
C HIS A 156 17.09 0.64 1.34
N SER A 157 17.28 1.43 2.38
CA SER A 157 18.45 2.32 2.50
C SER A 157 19.77 1.57 2.70
N ASP A 158 19.71 0.31 3.13
CA ASP A 158 20.87 -0.58 3.29
C ASP A 158 21.31 -1.24 1.98
N GLY A 159 20.64 -0.95 0.86
CA GLY A 159 20.92 -1.55 -0.45
C GLY A 159 20.10 -2.80 -0.76
N SER A 160 19.43 -3.39 0.24
CA SER A 160 18.61 -4.57 0.02
C SER A 160 17.35 -4.25 -0.80
N MET A 161 16.85 -5.27 -1.49
CA MET A 161 15.60 -5.19 -2.26
C MET A 161 14.65 -6.31 -1.85
N ALA A 162 13.35 -5.99 -1.86
CA ALA A 162 12.28 -6.95 -1.68
C ALA A 162 11.44 -7.04 -2.95
N PHE A 163 11.15 -8.27 -3.36
CA PHE A 163 10.36 -8.63 -4.53
C PHE A 163 9.13 -9.41 -4.05
N PHE A 164 7.96 -8.79 -4.13
CA PHE A 164 6.68 -9.37 -3.74
C PHE A 164 6.04 -10.10 -4.92
N TYR A 165 6.02 -11.42 -4.88
CA TYR A 165 5.24 -12.22 -5.83
C TYR A 165 3.77 -12.20 -5.42
N LEU A 166 2.93 -11.52 -6.19
CA LEU A 166 1.50 -11.37 -5.96
C LEU A 166 0.75 -12.58 -6.54
N ALA A 167 0.33 -13.51 -5.68
CA ALA A 167 -0.31 -14.76 -6.09
C ALA A 167 -1.72 -14.52 -6.67
N GLU A 168 -2.07 -15.22 -7.74
CA GLU A 168 -3.42 -15.26 -8.28
C GLU A 168 -4.40 -15.96 -7.33
N GLU A 169 -5.70 -15.78 -7.55
CA GLU A 169 -6.71 -16.44 -6.72
C GLU A 169 -6.62 -17.96 -6.87
N GLY A 170 -6.42 -18.65 -5.74
CA GLY A 170 -6.24 -20.11 -5.71
C GLY A 170 -4.85 -20.58 -6.17
N GLU A 171 -3.92 -19.68 -6.46
CA GLU A 171 -2.57 -20.04 -6.85
C GLU A 171 -1.77 -20.60 -5.66
N GLU A 172 -1.17 -21.76 -5.87
CA GLU A 172 -0.16 -22.33 -4.98
C GLU A 172 1.23 -21.74 -5.30
N MET A 173 2.12 -21.76 -4.31
CA MET A 173 3.47 -21.20 -4.49
C MET A 173 4.22 -21.89 -5.64
N PRO A 174 4.70 -21.13 -6.65
CA PRO A 174 5.32 -21.71 -7.83
C PRO A 174 6.68 -22.30 -7.51
N ALA A 175 7.11 -23.28 -8.32
CA ALA A 175 8.45 -23.88 -8.23
C ALA A 175 9.57 -22.90 -8.56
N GLU A 176 9.28 -21.88 -9.38
CA GLU A 176 10.23 -20.88 -9.80
C GLU A 176 9.58 -19.50 -9.89
N ILE A 177 10.32 -18.46 -9.50
CA ILE A 177 9.93 -17.06 -9.67
C ILE A 177 11.02 -16.36 -10.47
N THR A 178 10.63 -15.66 -11.54
CA THR A 178 11.56 -14.96 -12.42
C THR A 178 11.45 -13.46 -12.23
N ILE A 179 12.59 -12.81 -11.97
CA ILE A 179 12.77 -11.37 -11.93
C ILE A 179 13.63 -10.99 -13.13
N THR A 180 13.21 -10.02 -13.92
CA THR A 180 13.84 -9.64 -15.20
C THR A 180 14.57 -8.30 -15.16
N SER A 181 14.23 -7.43 -14.20
CA SER A 181 14.74 -6.05 -14.15
C SER A 181 16.04 -5.87 -13.37
N HIS A 182 16.31 -6.73 -12.39
CA HIS A 182 17.41 -6.61 -11.44
C HIS A 182 18.11 -7.96 -11.27
N GLN A 183 19.42 -7.93 -10.99
CA GLN A 183 20.22 -9.12 -10.72
C GLN A 183 20.87 -9.01 -9.33
N PRO A 184 20.92 -10.09 -8.53
CA PRO A 184 21.67 -10.10 -7.27
C PRO A 184 23.15 -9.81 -7.51
N ALA A 185 23.77 -9.02 -6.62
CA ALA A 185 25.19 -8.75 -6.66
C ALA A 185 26.03 -10.01 -6.33
N PRO A 186 27.31 -10.07 -6.74
CA PRO A 186 28.19 -11.17 -6.33
C PRO A 186 28.24 -11.31 -4.80
N GLY A 187 27.92 -12.50 -4.30
CA GLY A 187 27.86 -12.76 -2.85
C GLY A 187 26.57 -12.32 -2.15
N ALA A 188 25.60 -11.76 -2.88
CA ALA A 188 24.31 -11.41 -2.32
C ALA A 188 23.53 -12.66 -1.88
N GLU A 189 22.91 -12.55 -0.70
CA GLU A 189 22.00 -13.57 -0.20
C GLU A 189 20.60 -13.34 -0.79
N VAL A 190 19.97 -14.42 -1.25
CA VAL A 190 18.59 -14.42 -1.73
C VAL A 190 17.79 -15.30 -0.78
N THR A 191 16.74 -14.77 -0.17
CA THR A 191 15.96 -15.46 0.88
C THR A 191 14.46 -15.29 0.64
N LEU A 192 13.66 -16.18 1.23
CA LEU A 192 12.20 -16.04 1.32
C LEU A 192 11.86 -15.57 2.73
N LEU A 193 11.16 -14.44 2.86
CA LEU A 193 10.77 -13.96 4.18
C LEU A 193 9.85 -14.97 4.90
N GLY A 194 10.11 -15.16 6.19
CA GLY A 194 9.44 -16.18 7.01
C GLY A 194 9.97 -17.62 6.83
N ALA A 195 10.94 -17.84 5.95
CA ALA A 195 11.59 -19.14 5.76
C ALA A 195 13.07 -19.11 6.16
N LYS A 196 13.60 -20.25 6.61
CA LYS A 196 15.01 -20.37 7.03
C LYS A 196 15.89 -20.88 5.90
N GLY A 197 16.89 -20.08 5.53
CA GLY A 197 17.97 -20.43 4.61
C GLY A 197 17.88 -19.72 3.26
N ALA A 198 19.00 -19.72 2.55
CA ALA A 198 19.11 -19.09 1.24
C ALA A 198 18.39 -19.90 0.14
N LEU A 199 17.82 -19.18 -0.81
CA LEU A 199 17.27 -19.68 -2.05
C LEU A 199 18.38 -19.91 -3.07
N LYS A 200 18.24 -20.98 -3.85
CA LYS A 200 19.04 -21.15 -5.06
C LYS A 200 18.49 -20.22 -6.14
N TRP A 201 19.38 -19.58 -6.86
CA TRP A 201 19.03 -18.75 -7.99
C TRP A 201 20.06 -18.89 -9.10
N GLU A 202 19.64 -18.59 -10.32
CA GLU A 202 20.51 -18.53 -11.49
C GLU A 202 20.26 -17.23 -12.26
N LYS A 203 21.31 -16.75 -12.94
CA LYS A 203 21.19 -15.57 -13.80
C LYS A 203 20.26 -15.88 -14.98
N ALA A 204 19.32 -14.98 -15.25
CA ALA A 204 18.38 -15.08 -16.36
C ALA A 204 18.36 -13.75 -17.13
N GLY A 205 19.19 -13.64 -18.17
CA GLY A 205 19.34 -12.40 -18.94
C GLY A 205 19.83 -11.24 -18.06
N ASN A 206 19.03 -10.18 -17.97
CA ASN A 206 19.30 -9.01 -17.12
C ASN A 206 18.83 -9.17 -15.67
N GLY A 207 18.16 -10.28 -15.35
CA GLY A 207 17.72 -10.58 -14.00
C GLY A 207 18.11 -11.97 -13.53
N PHE A 208 17.25 -12.60 -12.76
CA PHE A 208 17.50 -13.87 -12.10
C PHE A 208 16.23 -14.67 -11.93
N LYS A 209 16.40 -16.00 -11.89
CA LYS A 209 15.34 -16.94 -11.60
C LYS A 209 15.65 -17.62 -10.27
N VAL A 210 14.66 -17.66 -9.40
CA VAL A 210 14.77 -18.21 -8.04
C VAL A 210 14.02 -19.52 -7.98
N SER A 211 14.69 -20.58 -7.53
CA SER A 211 14.08 -21.91 -7.36
C SER A 211 13.54 -22.06 -5.94
N ILE A 212 12.24 -22.34 -5.83
CA ILE A 212 11.54 -22.47 -4.55
C ILE A 212 11.50 -23.95 -4.11
N PRO A 213 12.14 -24.31 -2.98
CA PRO A 213 12.12 -25.67 -2.46
C PRO A 213 10.70 -26.20 -2.23
N GLN A 214 10.46 -27.48 -2.52
CA GLN A 214 9.17 -28.13 -2.33
C GLN A 214 8.58 -27.93 -0.94
N ARG A 215 9.41 -28.06 0.11
CA ARG A 215 9.01 -27.85 1.52
C ARG A 215 8.37 -26.48 1.80
N TRP A 216 8.72 -25.44 1.04
CA TRP A 216 8.15 -24.10 1.21
C TRP A 216 6.91 -23.90 0.34
N ARG A 217 6.76 -24.69 -0.73
CA ARG A 217 5.53 -24.71 -1.53
C ARG A 217 4.41 -25.46 -0.82
N GLU A 218 4.74 -26.54 -0.15
CA GLU A 218 3.80 -27.33 0.66
C GLU A 218 3.40 -26.62 1.96
N ASN A 219 4.28 -25.79 2.50
CA ASN A 219 3.99 -24.98 3.68
C ASN A 219 4.54 -23.55 3.52
N PRO A 220 3.86 -22.70 2.73
CA PRO A 220 4.25 -21.31 2.55
C PRO A 220 4.26 -20.54 3.86
N PRO A 221 5.21 -19.61 4.07
CA PRO A 221 5.30 -18.87 5.33
C PRO A 221 4.14 -17.89 5.53
N CYS A 222 3.47 -17.48 4.44
CA CYS A 222 2.31 -16.60 4.46
C CYS A 222 1.42 -16.84 3.22
N LYS A 223 0.24 -16.19 3.19
CA LYS A 223 -0.72 -16.24 2.08
C LYS A 223 -0.57 -15.03 1.15
N TYR A 224 -1.25 -15.06 0.01
CA TYR A 224 -1.54 -13.92 -0.89
C TYR A 224 -0.35 -13.33 -1.66
N ALA A 225 0.76 -13.07 -1.00
CA ALA A 225 1.98 -12.59 -1.63
C ALA A 225 3.22 -13.10 -0.90
N TRP A 226 4.22 -13.56 -1.64
CA TRP A 226 5.46 -14.10 -1.08
C TRP A 226 6.63 -13.20 -1.41
N THR A 227 7.44 -12.87 -0.40
CA THR A 227 8.50 -11.88 -0.54
C THR A 227 9.87 -12.53 -0.63
N ILE A 228 10.52 -12.35 -1.78
CA ILE A 228 11.94 -12.67 -1.96
C ILE A 228 12.75 -11.44 -1.56
N LYS A 229 13.66 -11.59 -0.60
CA LYS A 229 14.61 -10.54 -0.21
C LYS A 229 15.98 -10.85 -0.81
N VAL A 230 16.57 -9.84 -1.42
CA VAL A 230 17.93 -9.87 -1.95
C VAL A 230 18.76 -8.86 -1.17
N SER A 231 19.87 -9.30 -0.56
CA SER A 231 20.68 -8.44 0.31
C SER A 231 21.35 -7.28 -0.42
N ASP A 232 21.66 -7.47 -1.71
CA ASP A 232 22.26 -6.44 -2.56
C ASP A 232 22.03 -6.77 -4.04
N VAL A 233 21.82 -5.75 -4.88
CA VAL A 233 21.58 -5.89 -6.32
C VAL A 233 22.62 -5.13 -7.12
N ILE A 234 22.91 -5.59 -8.34
CA ILE A 234 23.81 -4.88 -9.24
C ILE A 234 23.16 -3.54 -9.62
N THR A 235 23.71 -2.44 -9.13
CA THR A 235 23.38 -1.08 -9.60
C THR A 235 23.91 -0.89 -11.01
N LYS A 236 23.02 -0.51 -11.92
CA LYS A 236 23.38 -0.08 -13.29
C LYS A 236 24.04 1.29 -13.28
#